data_AF-A0A7W0D305-F1
#
_entry.id   AF-A0A7W0D305-F1
#
_cell.length_a   1.000
_cell.length_b   1.000
_cell.length_c   1.000
_cell.angle_alpha   90.00
_cell.angle_beta   90.00
_cell.angle_gamma   90.00
#
_symmetry.space_group_name_H-M   'P 1'
#
loop_
_entity.id
_entity.type
_entity.pdbx_description
1 polymer ?
#
loop_
_entity_poly.entity_id
_entity_poly.type
_entity_poly.pdbx_seq_one_letter_code
_entity_poly.pdbx_strand_id
1 'polypeptide(L)' 'MDDKDRKHYKLGIFYYNPDNKSIFVPKRLGLGWTINFARPISWIIILAIVGFVIFKVW' A
#
# COMPACT_ATOMS: atom_id res chain seq x y z
N MET A 1 6.83 5.58 -12.31
CA MET A 1 7.04 6.06 -10.94
C MET A 1 7.71 7.41 -11.06
N ASP A 2 7.07 8.48 -10.59
CA ASP A 2 7.65 9.82 -10.64
C ASP A 2 8.74 9.96 -9.58
N ASP A 3 9.76 10.81 -9.82
CA ASP A 3 10.88 10.99 -8.89
C ASP A 3 10.41 11.58 -7.56
N LYS A 4 9.38 12.43 -7.61
CA LYS A 4 8.74 12.97 -6.40
C LYS A 4 8.09 11.89 -5.53
N ASP A 5 7.70 10.75 -6.11
CA ASP A 5 7.11 9.64 -5.37
C ASP A 5 8.18 8.76 -4.70
N ARG A 6 9.42 8.74 -5.22
CA ARG A 6 10.48 7.84 -4.70
C ARG A 6 10.86 8.13 -3.26
N LYS A 7 10.84 9.41 -2.85
CA LYS A 7 11.16 9.85 -1.48
C LYS A 7 10.15 9.33 -0.44
N HIS A 8 8.96 8.93 -0.87
CA HIS A 8 7.91 8.44 0.01
C HIS A 8 8.02 6.93 0.30
N TYR A 9 9.00 6.24 -0.29
CA TYR A 9 9.32 4.85 0.04
C TYR A 9 10.20 4.76 1.31
N LYS A 10 9.58 4.32 2.40
CA LYS A 10 10.26 4.00 3.68
C LYS A 10 10.82 2.59 3.63
N LEU A 11 12.04 2.41 4.15
CA LEU A 11 12.77 1.13 4.15
C LEU A 11 12.91 0.50 2.75
N GLY A 12 12.76 1.30 1.68
CA GLY A 12 12.80 0.83 0.29
C GLY A 12 11.54 0.11 -0.19
N ILE A 13 10.58 -0.21 0.68
CA ILE A 13 9.43 -1.10 0.36
C ILE A 13 8.09 -0.44 0.65
N PHE A 14 7.97 0.28 1.77
CA PHE A 14 6.68 0.80 2.23
C PHE A 14 6.44 2.21 1.68
N TYR A 15 5.46 2.35 0.79
CA TYR A 15 5.07 3.67 0.28
C TYR A 15 4.17 4.39 1.29
N TYR A 16 4.55 5.61 1.67
CA TYR A 16 3.81 6.43 2.62
C TYR A 16 3.77 7.90 2.16
N ASN A 17 2.64 8.30 1.56
CA ASN A 17 2.41 9.67 1.14
C ASN A 17 0.97 10.12 1.48
N PRO A 18 0.75 10.95 2.51
CA PRO A 18 -0.60 11.40 2.90
C PRO A 18 -1.26 12.31 1.84
N ASP A 19 -0.46 13.05 1.06
CA ASP A 19 -0.94 13.97 0.02
C ASP A 19 -1.44 13.22 -1.23
N ASN A 20 -0.89 12.02 -1.47
CA ASN A 20 -1.32 11.17 -2.57
C ASN A 20 -2.56 10.36 -2.16
N LYS A 21 -3.70 10.65 -2.80
CA LYS A 21 -4.98 9.98 -2.49
C LYS A 21 -5.10 8.55 -3.05
N SER A 22 -4.19 8.14 -3.93
CA SER A 22 -4.19 6.80 -4.53
C SER A 22 -3.97 5.73 -3.48
N ILE A 23 -4.78 4.67 -3.56
CA ILE A 23 -4.65 3.47 -2.72
C ILE A 23 -3.52 2.59 -3.26
N PHE A 24 -3.48 2.39 -4.57
CA PHE A 24 -2.48 1.57 -5.27
C PHE A 24 -1.47 2.46 -5.96
N VAL A 25 -0.18 2.13 -5.83
CA VAL A 25 0.92 2.85 -6.46
C VAL A 25 1.93 1.87 -7.04
N PRO A 26 2.68 2.20 -8.09
CA PRO A 26 3.70 1.31 -8.65
C PRO A 26 4.78 0.99 -7.61
N LYS A 27 5.25 -0.27 -7.53
CA LYS A 27 6.38 -0.66 -6.68
C LYS A 27 7.64 0.14 -7.06
N ARG A 28 8.48 0.45 -6.07
CA ARG A 28 9.77 1.12 -6.32
C ARG A 28 10.71 0.29 -7.18
N LEU A 29 10.72 -1.03 -6.95
CA LEU A 29 11.59 -1.98 -7.64
C LEU A 29 10.71 -2.99 -8.40
N GLY A 30 10.93 -3.07 -9.72
CA GLY A 30 10.29 -4.07 -10.59
C GLY A 30 8.85 -3.75 -11.00
N LEU A 31 8.11 -4.82 -11.34
CA LEU A 31 6.75 -4.75 -11.86
C LEU A 31 5.70 -4.88 -10.75
N GLY A 32 4.56 -4.24 -10.99
CA GLY A 32 3.37 -4.32 -10.15
C GLY A 32 3.18 -3.12 -9.23
N TRP A 33 2.26 -3.28 -8.28
CA TRP A 33 1.83 -2.21 -7.38
C TRP A 33 2.02 -2.60 -5.91
N THR A 34 2.06 -1.59 -5.06
CA THR A 34 1.94 -1.65 -3.60
C THR A 34 0.81 -0.73 -3.17
N ILE A 35 0.50 -0.70 -1.87
CA ILE A 35 -0.51 0.19 -1.33
C ILE A 35 0.12 1.40 -0.63
N ASN A 36 -0.63 2.49 -0.56
CA ASN A 36 -0.25 3.67 0.20
C ASN A 36 -0.64 3.53 1.67
N PHE A 37 0.33 3.21 2.51
CA PHE A 37 0.13 2.99 3.95
C PHE A 37 -0.28 4.25 4.72
N ALA A 38 -0.24 5.43 4.09
CA ALA A 38 -0.76 6.67 4.67
C ALA A 38 -2.29 6.79 4.62
N ARG A 39 -2.99 5.88 3.91
CA ARG A 39 -4.44 5.96 3.70
C ARG A 39 -5.19 5.01 4.64
N PRO A 40 -6.17 5.49 5.42
CA PRO A 40 -7.00 4.62 6.27
C PRO A 40 -7.69 3.50 5.49
N ILE A 41 -8.15 3.78 4.26
CA ILE A 41 -8.81 2.79 3.41
C ILE A 41 -7.88 1.63 3.02
N SER A 42 -6.57 1.85 2.91
CA SER A 42 -5.60 0.77 2.65
C SER A 42 -5.57 -0.24 3.79
N TRP A 43 -5.67 0.23 5.04
CA TRP A 43 -5.77 -0.62 6.22
C TRP A 43 -7.11 -1.35 6.31
N ILE A 44 -8.22 -0.69 5.95
CA ILE A 44 -9.54 -1.35 5.86
C ILE A 44 -9.48 -2.52 4.86
N ILE A 45 -8.86 -2.32 3.68
CA ILE A 45 -8.70 -3.37 2.68
C ILE A 45 -7.84 -4.53 3.22
N ILE A 46 -6.71 -4.22 3.87
CA ILE A 46 -5.87 -5.25 4.51
C ILE A 46 -6.66 -6.06 5.54
N LEU A 47 -7.36 -5.37 6.44
CA LEU A 47 -8.15 -6.00 7.50
C LEU A 47 -9.29 -6.84 6.92
N ALA A 48 -9.95 -6.38 5.86
CA ALA A 48 -11.00 -7.15 5.18
C ALA A 48 -10.45 -8.45 4.57
N ILE A 49 -9.29 -8.39 3.91
CA ILE A 49 -8.64 -9.57 3.32
C ILE A 49 -8.21 -10.54 4.43
N VAL A 50 -7.52 -10.03 5.45
CA VAL A 50 -7.06 -10.86 6.59
C VAL A 50 -8.25 -11.47 7.33
N GLY A 51 -9.29 -10.68 7.60
CA GLY A 51 -10.51 -11.13 8.25
C GLY A 51 -11.25 -12.19 7.43
N PHE A 52 -11.34 -12.02 6.12
CA PHE A 52 -11.93 -13.03 5.23
C PHE A 52 -11.15 -14.35 5.27
N VAL A 53 -9.81 -14.30 5.22
CA VAL A 53 -8.97 -15.50 5.33
C VAL A 53 -9.16 -16.18 6.67
N ILE A 54 -9.14 -15.43 7.78
CA ILE A 54 -9.36 -15.99 9.13
C ILE A 54 -10.76 -16.61 9.25
N PHE A 55 -11.79 -15.93 8.76
CA PHE A 55 -13.17 -16.43 8.74
C PHE A 55 -13.30 -17.73 7.93
N LYS A 56 -12.52 -17.89 6.86
CA LYS A 56 -12.50 -19.12 6.04
C LYS A 56 -11.74 -20.28 6.68
N VAL A 57 -10.83 -19.98 7.62
CA VAL A 57 -10.00 -20.98 8.32
C VAL A 57 -10.71 -21.55 9.55
N TRP A 58 -11.61 -20.77 10.16
CA TRP A 58 -12.54 -21.21 11.20
C TRP A 58 -13.82 -21.81 10.61
#